data_AF-A0A849TKG6-F1
#
_entry.id   AF-A0A849TKG6-F1
#
_cell.length_a   1.000
_cell.length_b   1.000
_cell.length_c   1.000
_cell.angle_alpha   90.00
_cell.angle_beta   90.00
_cell.angle_gamma   90.00
#
_symmetry.space_group_name_H-M   'P 1'
#
loop_
_entity.id
_entity.type
_entity.pdbx_description
1 polymer ?
#
loop_
_entity_poly.entity_id
_entity_poly.type
_entity_poly.pdbx_seq_one_letter_code
_entity_poly.pdbx_strand_id
1 'polypeptide(L)'
;MRGQFDKAETILEKITSNIFSTENRRQEIQLNLRFAENYYLCGKKAHAWNYVRAARRCLNYEVDKSFELQICGFELKLFNEETASDLKTLLIDKMRDFNTIVNHNILSRKKIIDETLFNREDLFHDFLVSLANESKPIDAIIESGYWSLLPENIGFKYGETGLYLDTEQNTVILFLEKRIEILKGKLTPLDIKLLLSLTSGINDKSEMIQQIWEYEYDPLRHDNVIYSAVRSLRRALGEAGGWIETIENGYRYSLDRKFKISKKGSNKENLNPNHELLNSVKLGVETLINPLNYRQLKALDYIKTAEYLDVLTYQKKFSVSEATASRDLRYLKKCGFVISIGKARATKYLLGNT
;
A
#
# COMPACT_ATOMS: atom_id res chain seq x y z
N MET A 1 2.85 -5.22 14.68
CA MET A 1 2.45 -3.89 14.16
C MET A 1 3.07 -3.50 12.82
N ARG A 2 4.30 -3.94 12.48
CA ARG A 2 4.92 -3.71 11.15
C ARG A 2 4.30 -4.52 9.99
N GLY A 3 3.06 -4.99 10.13
CA GLY A 3 2.40 -5.81 9.12
C GLY A 3 3.11 -7.13 8.77
N GLN A 4 3.94 -7.72 9.64
CA GLN A 4 4.60 -9.02 9.38
C GLN A 4 4.00 -10.08 10.32
N PHE A 5 2.80 -10.58 9.98
CA PHE A 5 2.01 -11.45 10.85
C PHE A 5 2.52 -12.89 10.85
N ASP A 6 3.10 -13.35 9.73
CA ASP A 6 3.81 -14.62 9.60
C ASP A 6 5.02 -14.74 10.55
N LYS A 7 5.85 -13.69 10.61
CA LYS A 7 7.01 -13.66 11.50
C LYS A 7 6.58 -13.56 12.96
N ALA A 8 5.52 -12.80 13.25
CA ALA A 8 4.95 -12.74 14.58
C ALA A 8 4.44 -14.12 15.02
N GLU A 9 3.69 -14.82 14.17
CA GLU A 9 3.23 -16.20 14.41
C GLU A 9 4.40 -17.14 14.71
N THR A 10 5.45 -17.12 13.86
CA THR A 10 6.65 -17.95 14.04
C THR A 10 7.35 -17.68 15.38
N ILE A 11 7.46 -16.42 15.79
CA ILE A 11 8.07 -16.05 17.08
C ILE A 11 7.21 -16.56 18.23
N LEU A 12 5.88 -16.38 18.16
CA LEU A 12 4.96 -16.83 19.18
C LEU A 12 5.02 -18.36 19.33
N GLU A 13 4.98 -19.10 18.22
CA GLU A 13 5.13 -20.57 18.21
C GLU A 13 6.43 -21.03 18.86
N LYS A 14 7.55 -20.35 18.59
CA LYS A 14 8.85 -20.69 19.16
C LYS A 14 8.90 -20.52 20.68
N ILE A 15 8.23 -19.49 21.23
CA ILE A 15 8.24 -19.23 22.68
C ILE A 15 7.18 -20.04 23.44
N THR A 16 6.21 -20.63 22.74
CA THR A 16 5.10 -21.39 23.31
C THR A 16 5.56 -22.50 24.25
N SER A 17 6.52 -23.34 23.82
CA SER A 17 7.02 -24.45 24.63
C SER A 17 7.66 -23.98 25.94
N ASN A 18 8.45 -22.91 25.87
CA ASN A 18 9.09 -22.32 27.04
C ASN A 18 8.04 -21.78 28.03
N ILE A 19 7.05 -21.02 27.55
CA ILE A 19 6.01 -20.45 28.42
C ILE A 19 5.22 -21.56 29.12
N PHE A 20 4.77 -22.58 28.38
CA PHE A 20 4.03 -23.69 28.99
C PHE A 20 4.87 -24.48 29.99
N SER A 21 6.18 -24.62 29.77
CA SER A 21 7.07 -25.30 30.72
C SER A 21 7.24 -24.57 32.06
N THR A 22 6.98 -23.25 32.10
CA THR A 22 7.07 -22.48 33.35
C THR A 22 5.80 -22.53 34.20
N GLU A 23 4.68 -23.03 33.65
CA GLU A 23 3.35 -23.01 34.28
C GLU A 23 2.89 -21.61 34.74
N ASN A 24 3.50 -20.55 34.20
CA ASN A 24 3.16 -19.18 34.56
C ASN A 24 1.90 -18.71 33.80
N ARG A 25 0.76 -18.74 34.49
CA ARG A 25 -0.56 -18.38 33.94
C ARG A 25 -0.60 -16.98 33.30
N ARG A 26 0.11 -15.99 33.85
CA ARG A 26 0.13 -14.62 33.29
C ARG A 26 0.85 -14.57 31.95
N GLN A 27 1.94 -15.32 31.80
CA GLN A 27 2.64 -15.45 30.53
C GLN A 27 1.78 -16.18 29.49
N GLU A 28 1.04 -17.20 29.91
CA GLU A 28 0.09 -17.92 29.07
C GLU A 28 -1.05 -17.01 28.58
N ILE A 29 -1.64 -16.20 29.48
CA ILE A 29 -2.65 -15.19 29.11
C ILE A 29 -2.08 -14.24 28.05
N GLN A 30 -0.88 -13.71 28.28
CA GLN A 30 -0.24 -12.78 27.37
C GLN A 30 0.04 -13.42 26.00
N LEU A 31 0.56 -14.64 25.97
CA LEU A 31 0.80 -15.42 24.74
C LEU A 31 -0.49 -15.59 23.94
N ASN A 32 -1.57 -16.04 24.60
CA ASN A 32 -2.88 -16.22 23.98
C ASN A 32 -3.43 -14.90 23.43
N LEU A 33 -3.32 -13.78 24.16
CA LEU A 33 -3.74 -12.48 23.65
C LEU A 33 -2.92 -12.01 22.43
N ARG A 34 -1.63 -12.36 22.35
CA ARG A 34 -0.80 -12.05 21.16
C ARG A 34 -1.18 -12.89 19.96
N PHE A 35 -1.46 -14.18 20.13
CA PHE A 35 -2.03 -14.99 19.06
C PHE A 35 -3.39 -14.44 18.61
N ALA A 36 -4.25 -14.05 19.56
CA ALA A 36 -5.54 -13.45 19.26
C ALA A 36 -5.42 -12.17 18.40
N GLU A 37 -4.53 -11.24 18.75
CA GLU A 37 -4.25 -10.04 17.93
C GLU A 37 -3.80 -10.44 16.53
N ASN A 38 -2.85 -11.37 16.42
CA ASN A 38 -2.27 -11.76 15.14
C ASN A 38 -3.34 -12.36 14.21
N TYR A 39 -4.15 -13.28 14.71
CA TYR A 39 -5.24 -13.88 13.94
C TYR A 39 -6.35 -12.88 13.61
N TYR A 40 -6.65 -11.94 14.50
CA TYR A 40 -7.61 -10.87 14.24
C TYR A 40 -7.16 -9.99 13.08
N LEU A 41 -5.89 -9.57 13.07
CA LEU A 41 -5.30 -8.74 12.00
C LEU A 41 -5.27 -9.47 10.65
N CYS A 42 -5.16 -10.80 10.66
CA CYS A 42 -5.32 -11.66 9.49
C CYS A 42 -6.79 -11.95 9.12
N GLY A 43 -7.78 -11.36 9.80
CA GLY A 43 -9.21 -11.58 9.56
C GLY A 43 -9.73 -12.96 10.01
N LYS A 44 -8.89 -13.77 10.67
CA LYS A 44 -9.22 -15.11 11.17
C LYS A 44 -9.94 -15.02 12.52
N LYS A 45 -11.12 -14.39 12.55
CA LYS A 45 -11.89 -14.08 13.77
C LYS A 45 -12.18 -15.30 14.65
N ALA A 46 -12.49 -16.46 14.07
CA ALA A 46 -12.77 -17.68 14.84
C ALA A 46 -11.53 -18.17 15.61
N HIS A 47 -10.36 -18.14 14.97
CA HIS A 47 -9.09 -18.48 15.63
C HIS A 47 -8.76 -17.46 16.72
N ALA A 48 -8.89 -16.17 16.42
CA ALA A 48 -8.68 -15.12 17.41
C ALA A 48 -9.57 -15.33 18.65
N TRP A 49 -10.84 -15.65 18.44
CA TRP A 49 -11.78 -15.94 19.52
C TRP A 49 -11.37 -17.13 20.38
N ASN A 50 -10.90 -18.23 19.78
CA ASN A 50 -10.43 -19.39 20.54
C ASN A 50 -9.28 -19.02 21.49
N TYR A 51 -8.34 -18.20 21.04
CA TYR A 51 -7.24 -17.71 21.89
C TYR A 51 -7.71 -16.75 22.98
N VAL A 52 -8.68 -15.86 22.70
CA VAL A 52 -9.29 -15.00 23.73
C VAL A 52 -9.97 -15.85 24.81
N ARG A 53 -10.68 -16.94 24.43
CA ARG A 53 -11.27 -17.88 25.39
C ARG A 53 -10.21 -18.62 26.21
N ALA A 54 -9.11 -19.03 25.59
CA ALA A 54 -8.00 -19.67 26.30
C ALA A 54 -7.39 -18.70 27.33
N ALA A 55 -7.13 -17.45 26.95
CA ALA A 55 -6.69 -16.41 27.85
C ALA A 55 -7.66 -16.22 29.04
N ARG A 56 -8.98 -16.18 28.77
CA ARG A 56 -10.00 -16.06 29.81
C ARG A 56 -10.01 -17.22 30.80
N ARG A 57 -9.79 -18.46 30.35
CA ARG A 57 -9.73 -19.64 31.22
C ARG A 57 -8.53 -19.63 32.17
N CYS A 58 -7.46 -18.93 31.80
CA CYS A 58 -6.25 -18.82 32.61
C CYS A 58 -6.35 -17.71 33.68
N LEU A 59 -7.36 -16.84 33.58
CA LEU A 59 -7.50 -15.64 34.40
C LEU A 59 -7.81 -15.98 35.85
N ASN A 60 -7.09 -15.36 36.79
CA ASN A 60 -7.56 -15.22 38.16
C ASN A 60 -8.27 -13.87 38.31
N TYR A 61 -9.60 -13.91 38.45
CA TYR A 61 -10.45 -12.72 38.51
C TYR A 61 -10.12 -11.76 39.66
N GLU A 62 -9.49 -12.21 40.74
CA GLU A 62 -9.15 -11.34 41.88
C GLU A 62 -7.93 -10.48 41.58
N VAL A 63 -6.92 -11.04 40.92
CA VAL A 63 -5.59 -10.41 40.78
C VAL A 63 -5.24 -9.98 39.35
N ASP A 64 -5.92 -10.50 38.33
CA ASP A 64 -5.56 -10.28 36.92
C ASP A 64 -6.51 -9.31 36.19
N LYS A 65 -7.02 -8.32 36.91
CA LYS A 65 -7.99 -7.33 36.39
C LYS A 65 -7.50 -6.61 35.12
N SER A 66 -6.20 -6.32 34.99
CA SER A 66 -5.63 -5.70 33.79
C SER A 66 -5.74 -6.60 32.55
N PHE A 67 -5.63 -7.91 32.72
CA PHE A 67 -5.81 -8.87 31.64
C PHE A 67 -7.30 -9.08 31.33
N GLU A 68 -8.15 -9.05 32.35
CA GLU A 68 -9.60 -9.10 32.16
C GLU A 68 -10.07 -7.95 31.25
N LEU A 69 -9.57 -6.74 31.48
CA LEU A 69 -9.81 -5.57 30.63
C LEU A 69 -9.34 -5.78 29.19
N GLN A 70 -8.14 -6.33 28.99
CA GLN A 70 -7.62 -6.61 27.64
C GLN A 70 -8.48 -7.65 26.91
N ILE A 71 -8.90 -8.71 27.61
CA ILE A 71 -9.78 -9.76 27.07
C ILE A 71 -11.12 -9.15 26.67
N CYS A 72 -11.77 -8.37 27.54
CA CYS A 72 -13.02 -7.68 27.22
C CYS A 72 -12.85 -6.70 26.03
N GLY A 73 -11.74 -5.97 25.97
CA GLY A 73 -11.42 -5.10 24.85
C GLY A 73 -11.30 -5.87 23.52
N PHE A 74 -10.72 -7.07 23.56
CA PHE A 74 -10.63 -7.96 22.40
C PHE A 74 -11.97 -8.54 21.98
N GLU A 75 -12.81 -8.95 22.94
CA GLU A 75 -14.16 -9.42 22.67
C GLU A 75 -14.96 -8.36 21.92
N LEU A 76 -14.88 -7.10 22.35
CA LEU A 76 -15.51 -5.98 21.64
C LEU A 76 -14.97 -5.78 20.21
N LYS A 77 -13.68 -6.05 19.95
CA LYS A 77 -13.13 -5.98 18.58
C LYS A 77 -13.67 -7.11 17.68
N LEU A 78 -13.96 -8.28 18.26
CA LEU A 78 -14.37 -9.48 17.53
C LEU A 78 -15.86 -9.49 17.19
N PHE A 79 -16.70 -9.06 18.13
CA PHE A 79 -18.15 -9.07 18.03
C PHE A 79 -18.70 -7.78 17.40
N ASN A 80 -19.86 -7.88 16.74
CA ASN A 80 -20.55 -6.73 16.14
C ASN A 80 -21.20 -5.87 17.24
N GLU A 81 -21.56 -4.62 16.90
CA GLU A 81 -22.08 -3.63 17.86
C GLU A 81 -23.31 -4.11 18.64
N GLU A 82 -24.24 -4.82 18.00
CA GLU A 82 -25.46 -5.32 18.66
C GLU A 82 -25.17 -6.33 19.77
N THR A 83 -24.26 -7.28 19.54
CA THR A 83 -23.81 -8.25 20.55
C THR A 83 -22.87 -7.66 21.60
N ALA A 84 -22.40 -6.44 21.39
CA ALA A 84 -21.34 -5.82 22.17
C ALA A 84 -21.86 -4.86 23.25
N SER A 85 -23.17 -4.57 23.32
CA SER A 85 -23.73 -3.59 24.26
C SER A 85 -23.41 -3.93 25.71
N ASP A 86 -23.72 -5.15 26.16
CA ASP A 86 -23.48 -5.58 27.55
C ASP A 86 -21.99 -5.66 27.87
N LEU A 87 -21.17 -6.13 26.92
CA LEU A 87 -19.72 -6.16 27.05
C LEU A 87 -19.11 -4.76 27.12
N LYS A 88 -19.71 -3.79 26.42
CA LYS A 88 -19.26 -2.40 26.42
C LYS A 88 -19.54 -1.78 27.78
N THR A 89 -20.74 -1.97 28.32
CA THR A 89 -21.09 -1.53 29.69
C THR A 89 -20.13 -2.16 30.71
N LEU A 90 -19.93 -3.48 30.65
CA LEU A 90 -19.01 -4.19 31.55
C LEU A 90 -17.57 -3.68 31.46
N LEU A 91 -17.07 -3.43 30.24
CA LEU A 91 -15.74 -2.88 30.04
C LEU A 91 -15.63 -1.48 30.63
N ILE A 92 -16.62 -0.61 30.40
CA ILE A 92 -16.62 0.76 30.93
C ILE A 92 -16.57 0.75 32.45
N ASP A 93 -17.41 -0.07 33.08
CA ASP A 93 -17.45 -0.18 34.54
C ASP A 93 -16.10 -0.65 35.09
N LYS A 94 -15.52 -1.70 34.51
CA LYS A 94 -14.20 -2.20 34.92
C LYS A 94 -13.05 -1.22 34.64
N MET A 95 -13.14 -0.42 33.58
CA MET A 95 -12.09 0.55 33.26
C MET A 95 -12.08 1.73 34.24
N ARG A 96 -13.23 2.09 34.84
CA ARG A 96 -13.29 3.12 35.89
C ARG A 96 -12.49 2.73 37.14
N ASP A 97 -12.43 1.44 37.44
CA ASP A 97 -11.65 0.91 38.56
C ASP A 97 -10.13 0.91 38.28
N PHE A 98 -9.73 1.10 37.02
CA PHE A 98 -8.34 1.08 36.57
C PHE A 98 -7.85 2.45 36.11
N ASN A 99 -7.28 3.22 37.03
CA ASN A 99 -6.67 4.52 36.76
C ASN A 99 -5.28 4.39 36.12
N THR A 100 -5.21 3.81 34.92
CA THR A 100 -3.99 3.85 34.11
C THR A 100 -4.16 4.85 32.97
N ILE A 101 -3.08 5.58 32.66
CA ILE A 101 -3.04 6.57 31.57
C ILE A 101 -3.52 5.96 30.25
N VAL A 102 -3.04 4.76 29.91
CA VAL A 102 -3.40 4.05 28.67
C VAL A 102 -4.91 3.74 28.63
N ASN A 103 -5.52 3.35 29.74
CA ASN A 103 -6.96 3.07 29.79
C ASN A 103 -7.79 4.34 29.61
N HIS A 104 -7.41 5.43 30.28
CA HIS A 104 -8.04 6.74 30.08
C HIS A 104 -7.97 7.16 28.60
N ASN A 105 -6.79 7.05 28.01
CA ASN A 105 -6.54 7.35 26.61
C ASN A 105 -7.34 6.46 25.64
N ILE A 106 -7.58 5.19 25.98
CA ILE A 106 -8.48 4.30 25.21
C ILE A 106 -9.94 4.75 25.32
N LEU A 107 -10.44 5.06 26.52
CA LEU A 107 -11.82 5.49 26.74
C LEU A 107 -12.12 6.84 26.08
N SER A 108 -11.16 7.76 26.12
CA SER A 108 -11.25 9.08 25.47
C SER A 108 -11.42 8.93 23.95
N ARG A 109 -10.62 8.09 23.27
CA ARG A 109 -10.79 7.83 21.83
C ARG A 109 -12.15 7.25 21.46
N LYS A 110 -12.79 6.53 22.40
CA LYS A 110 -14.14 6.00 22.22
C LYS A 110 -15.26 6.98 22.60
N LYS A 111 -14.91 8.23 22.97
CA LYS A 111 -15.83 9.28 23.43
C LYS A 111 -16.67 8.86 24.65
N ILE A 112 -16.09 8.04 25.52
CA ILE A 112 -16.76 7.53 26.74
C ILE A 112 -16.48 8.43 27.94
N ILE A 113 -15.28 9.00 28.00
CA ILE A 113 -14.86 9.95 29.03
C ILE A 113 -14.42 11.26 28.36
N ASP A 114 -14.49 12.35 29.12
CA ASP A 114 -14.13 13.68 28.64
C ASP A 114 -12.62 13.81 28.41
N GLU A 115 -12.24 14.57 27.37
CA GLU A 115 -10.86 14.70 26.88
C GLU A 115 -9.95 15.47 27.84
N THR A 116 -10.51 16.14 28.85
CA THR A 116 -9.79 17.03 29.79
C THR A 116 -8.82 16.30 30.74
N LEU A 117 -8.90 14.97 30.84
CA LEU A 117 -7.99 14.12 31.63
C LEU A 117 -6.82 13.54 30.82
N PHE A 118 -6.48 14.19 29.72
CA PHE A 118 -5.42 13.76 28.79
C PHE A 118 -4.04 13.72 29.46
N ASN A 119 -3.32 12.61 29.30
CA ASN A 119 -1.91 12.54 29.66
C ASN A 119 -1.06 12.18 28.43
N ARG A 120 -0.13 13.08 28.08
CA ARG A 120 0.76 13.07 26.90
C ARG A 120 1.93 12.09 26.99
N GLU A 121 2.02 11.29 28.05
CA GLU A 121 3.06 10.26 28.17
C GLU A 121 2.85 9.06 27.22
N ASP A 122 1.62 8.86 26.72
CA ASP A 122 1.32 7.80 25.75
C ASP A 122 1.52 8.30 24.32
N LEU A 123 2.78 8.22 23.85
CA LEU A 123 3.17 8.61 22.49
C LEU A 123 2.38 7.87 21.40
N PHE A 124 1.90 6.66 21.67
CA PHE A 124 1.11 5.91 20.70
C PHE A 124 -0.32 6.45 20.62
N HIS A 125 -0.91 6.84 21.75
CA HIS A 125 -2.17 7.56 21.75
C HIS A 125 -2.05 8.89 20.99
N ASP A 126 -1.02 9.68 21.28
CA ASP A 126 -0.79 10.96 20.59
C ASP A 126 -0.67 10.77 19.08
N PHE A 127 0.05 9.72 18.66
CA PHE A 127 0.12 9.34 17.24
C PHE A 127 -1.25 8.97 16.66
N LEU A 128 -2.06 8.15 17.36
CA LEU A 128 -3.39 7.80 16.87
C LEU A 128 -4.33 9.02 16.75
N VAL A 129 -4.23 9.96 17.69
CA VAL A 129 -5.00 11.21 17.64
C VAL A 129 -4.49 12.12 16.54
N SER A 130 -3.17 12.20 16.33
CA SER A 130 -2.59 13.02 15.25
C SER A 130 -3.05 12.54 13.88
N LEU A 131 -3.20 11.22 13.67
CA LEU A 131 -3.72 10.66 12.42
C LEU A 131 -5.12 11.16 12.06
N ALA A 132 -5.98 11.46 13.05
CA ALA A 132 -7.33 11.96 12.78
C ALA A 132 -7.33 13.39 12.20
N ASN A 133 -6.28 14.17 12.51
CA ASN A 133 -6.11 15.55 12.06
C ASN A 133 -5.09 15.69 10.92
N GLU A 134 -4.41 14.60 10.57
CA GLU A 134 -3.35 14.61 9.56
C GLU A 134 -3.94 14.75 8.15
N SER A 135 -3.27 15.55 7.32
CA SER A 135 -3.69 15.73 5.91
C SER A 135 -3.44 14.48 5.08
N LYS A 136 -2.38 13.72 5.42
CA LYS A 136 -1.95 12.49 4.77
C LYS A 136 -1.68 11.38 5.81
N PRO A 137 -2.73 10.85 6.46
CA PRO A 137 -2.56 9.88 7.55
C PRO A 137 -1.86 8.59 7.10
N ILE A 138 -2.03 8.20 5.83
CA ILE A 138 -1.38 7.01 5.27
C ILE A 138 0.13 7.15 5.32
N ASP A 139 0.70 8.29 4.94
CA ASP A 139 2.15 8.52 4.95
C ASP A 139 2.72 8.41 6.35
N ALA A 140 2.07 9.05 7.32
CA ALA A 140 2.46 8.98 8.73
C ALA A 140 2.47 7.53 9.25
N ILE A 141 1.50 6.70 8.83
CA ILE A 141 1.47 5.26 9.16
C ILE A 141 2.62 4.50 8.49
N ILE A 142 2.92 4.80 7.22
CA ILE A 142 4.02 4.16 6.50
C ILE A 142 5.36 4.48 7.17
N GLU A 143 5.60 5.75 7.48
CA GLU A 143 6.84 6.27 8.06
C GLU A 143 7.06 5.80 9.49
N SER A 144 6.01 5.77 10.31
CA SER A 144 6.08 5.23 11.68
C SER A 144 6.30 3.71 11.72
N GLY A 145 6.01 3.00 10.64
CA GLY A 145 6.10 1.54 10.58
C GLY A 145 4.92 0.81 11.23
N TYR A 146 3.86 1.50 11.64
CA TYR A 146 2.66 0.88 12.23
C TYR A 146 1.67 0.38 11.18
N TRP A 147 2.17 -0.39 10.21
CA TRP A 147 1.43 -0.80 9.02
C TRP A 147 0.14 -1.58 9.30
N SER A 148 -0.01 -2.19 10.48
CA SER A 148 -1.28 -2.80 10.91
C SER A 148 -2.43 -1.79 11.02
N LEU A 149 -2.18 -0.49 11.02
CA LEU A 149 -3.22 0.55 11.01
C LEU A 149 -3.70 0.91 9.59
N LEU A 150 -2.98 0.47 8.55
CA LEU A 150 -3.31 0.78 7.16
C LEU A 150 -4.69 0.27 6.71
N PRO A 151 -5.15 -0.96 7.08
CA PRO A 151 -6.45 -1.45 6.63
C PRO A 151 -7.58 -0.50 6.99
N GLU A 152 -7.68 -0.07 8.26
CA GLU A 152 -8.75 0.83 8.72
C GLU A 152 -8.69 2.20 8.03
N ASN A 153 -7.49 2.75 7.82
CA ASN A 153 -7.31 4.08 7.23
C ASN A 153 -7.53 4.11 5.71
N ILE A 154 -7.39 2.98 5.03
CA ILE A 154 -7.65 2.82 3.59
C ILE A 154 -9.04 2.20 3.33
N GLY A 155 -9.71 1.73 4.38
CA GLY A 155 -11.01 1.09 4.35
C GLY A 155 -10.99 -0.36 3.85
N PHE A 156 -9.86 -1.06 4.01
CA PHE A 156 -9.83 -2.52 3.94
C PHE A 156 -10.28 -3.09 5.29
N LYS A 157 -10.93 -4.25 5.27
CA LYS A 157 -11.13 -5.03 6.50
C LYS A 157 -9.87 -5.84 6.79
N TYR A 158 -9.63 -6.13 8.07
CA TYR A 158 -8.55 -7.05 8.44
C TYR A 158 -8.75 -8.42 7.79
N GLY A 159 -7.66 -8.96 7.23
CA GLY A 159 -7.64 -10.20 6.46
C GLY A 159 -8.09 -10.09 5.00
N GLU A 160 -8.59 -8.94 4.54
CA GLU A 160 -8.82 -8.75 3.11
C GLU A 160 -7.49 -8.69 2.36
N THR A 161 -7.42 -9.43 1.26
CA THR A 161 -6.29 -9.37 0.33
C THR A 161 -6.56 -8.39 -0.79
N GLY A 162 -5.57 -7.60 -1.16
CA GLY A 162 -5.70 -6.69 -2.29
C GLY A 162 -4.61 -5.64 -2.35
N LEU A 163 -4.85 -4.64 -3.18
CA LEU A 163 -3.88 -3.61 -3.51
C LEU A 163 -4.47 -2.22 -3.29
N TYR A 164 -3.69 -1.35 -2.66
CA TYR A 164 -3.94 0.08 -2.63
C TYR A 164 -2.85 0.81 -3.40
N LEU A 165 -3.25 1.70 -4.30
CA LEU A 165 -2.35 2.52 -5.11
C LEU A 165 -2.51 3.99 -4.75
N ASP A 166 -1.45 4.60 -4.23
CA ASP A 166 -1.30 6.05 -4.19
C ASP A 166 -0.51 6.50 -5.42
N THR A 167 -1.23 7.10 -6.37
CA THR A 167 -0.65 7.58 -7.63
C THR A 167 0.25 8.80 -7.43
N GLU A 168 -0.04 9.67 -6.45
CA GLU A 168 0.77 10.88 -6.23
C GLU A 168 2.17 10.52 -5.77
N GLN A 169 2.27 9.52 -4.90
CA GLN A 169 3.53 9.15 -4.27
C GLN A 169 4.22 7.98 -4.95
N ASN A 170 3.57 7.39 -5.96
CA ASN A 170 4.00 6.13 -6.55
C ASN A 170 4.26 5.08 -5.45
N THR A 171 3.27 4.93 -4.57
CA THR A 171 3.30 3.98 -3.47
C THR A 171 2.22 2.94 -3.70
N VAL A 172 2.65 1.68 -3.78
CA VAL A 172 1.74 0.53 -3.80
C VAL A 172 1.81 -0.17 -2.45
N ILE A 173 0.65 -0.37 -1.83
CA ILE A 173 0.50 -1.13 -0.59
C ILE A 173 -0.21 -2.44 -0.94
N LEU A 174 0.44 -3.55 -0.65
CA LEU A 174 -0.09 -4.89 -0.85
C LEU A 174 -0.57 -5.45 0.49
N PHE A 175 -1.85 -5.80 0.55
CA PHE A 175 -2.44 -6.55 1.64
C PHE A 175 -2.42 -8.03 1.26
N LEU A 176 -1.43 -8.77 1.77
CA LEU A 176 -1.31 -10.21 1.62
C LEU A 176 -1.98 -10.90 2.83
N GLU A 177 -2.23 -12.21 2.74
CA GLU A 177 -2.96 -12.94 3.80
C GLU A 177 -2.27 -12.80 5.18
N LYS A 178 -0.94 -12.89 5.22
CA LYS A 178 -0.15 -12.86 6.46
C LYS A 178 0.81 -11.69 6.58
N ARG A 179 0.78 -10.72 5.66
CA ARG A 179 1.61 -9.53 5.77
C ARG A 179 1.13 -8.36 4.93
N ILE A 180 1.66 -7.18 5.24
CA ILE A 180 1.49 -5.96 4.46
C ILE A 180 2.85 -5.59 3.87
N GLU A 181 2.91 -5.38 2.57
CA GLU A 181 4.11 -4.90 1.88
C GLU A 181 3.90 -3.51 1.31
N ILE A 182 4.95 -2.70 1.36
CA ILE A 182 4.95 -1.35 0.82
C ILE A 182 6.02 -1.27 -0.27
N LEU A 183 5.59 -0.95 -1.48
CA LEU A 183 6.41 -0.80 -2.66
C LEU A 183 6.47 0.69 -3.03
N LYS A 184 7.30 1.45 -2.32
CA LYS A 184 7.52 2.89 -2.59
C LYS A 184 8.55 3.06 -3.72
N GLY A 185 8.16 3.73 -4.80
CA GLY A 185 9.04 4.07 -5.92
C GLY A 185 9.56 2.87 -6.74
N LYS A 186 9.01 1.66 -6.53
CA LYS A 186 9.42 0.45 -7.26
C LYS A 186 8.75 0.30 -8.62
N LEU A 187 7.55 0.85 -8.78
CA LEU A 187 6.82 0.78 -10.04
C LEU A 187 7.24 1.94 -10.94
N THR A 188 7.46 1.66 -12.21
CA THR A 188 7.64 2.70 -13.22
C THR A 188 6.29 3.34 -13.57
N PRO A 189 6.25 4.55 -14.17
CA PRO A 189 4.99 5.13 -14.65
C PRO A 189 4.22 4.22 -15.61
N LEU A 190 4.93 3.41 -16.41
CA LEU A 190 4.33 2.42 -17.29
C LEU A 190 3.67 1.28 -16.49
N ASP A 191 4.33 0.79 -15.45
CA ASP A 191 3.77 -0.23 -14.56
C ASP A 191 2.49 0.25 -13.88
N ILE A 192 2.44 1.52 -13.47
CA ILE A 192 1.24 2.14 -12.88
C ILE A 192 0.11 2.22 -13.91
N LYS A 193 0.38 2.73 -15.12
CA LYS A 193 -0.62 2.78 -16.20
C LYS A 193 -1.17 1.40 -16.52
N LEU A 194 -0.27 0.41 -16.63
CA LEU A 194 -0.63 -0.98 -16.89
C LEU A 194 -1.49 -1.54 -15.76
N LEU A 195 -1.10 -1.35 -14.51
CA LEU A 195 -1.87 -1.79 -13.34
C LEU A 195 -3.27 -1.16 -13.32
N LEU A 196 -3.38 0.14 -13.59
CA LEU A 196 -4.65 0.85 -13.66
C LEU A 196 -5.57 0.28 -14.76
N SER A 197 -5.03 0.07 -15.96
CA SER A 197 -5.75 -0.59 -17.06
C SER A 197 -6.23 -1.98 -16.65
N LEU A 198 -5.37 -2.83 -16.07
CA LEU A 198 -5.74 -4.17 -15.63
C LEU A 198 -6.84 -4.19 -14.56
N THR A 199 -6.95 -3.13 -13.75
CA THR A 199 -7.96 -3.01 -12.69
C THR A 199 -9.31 -2.50 -13.19
N SER A 200 -9.38 -1.88 -14.37
CA SER A 200 -10.66 -1.45 -14.96
C SER A 200 -11.47 -2.60 -15.59
N GLY A 201 -10.89 -3.79 -15.72
CA GLY A 201 -11.60 -4.99 -16.17
C GLY A 201 -10.75 -5.95 -17.00
N ILE A 202 -11.44 -6.70 -17.85
CA ILE A 202 -10.83 -7.50 -18.92
C ILE A 202 -10.23 -6.50 -19.92
N ASN A 203 -8.94 -6.65 -20.22
CA ASN A 203 -8.32 -5.87 -21.28
C ASN A 203 -7.77 -6.82 -22.33
N ASP A 204 -8.29 -6.69 -23.53
CA ASP A 204 -7.72 -7.36 -24.68
C ASP A 204 -6.39 -6.70 -25.05
N LYS A 205 -5.47 -7.49 -25.63
CA LYS A 205 -4.13 -7.00 -26.01
C LYS A 205 -4.17 -5.73 -26.87
N SER A 206 -5.15 -5.64 -27.78
CA SER A 206 -5.36 -4.48 -28.64
C SER A 206 -5.75 -3.23 -27.85
N GLU A 207 -6.70 -3.35 -26.92
CA GLU A 207 -7.15 -2.26 -26.05
C GLU A 207 -6.03 -1.78 -25.14
N MET A 208 -5.24 -2.70 -24.57
CA MET A 208 -4.07 -2.36 -23.75
C MET A 208 -3.08 -1.50 -24.53
N ILE A 209 -2.79 -1.86 -25.78
CA ILE A 209 -1.86 -1.12 -26.63
C ILE A 209 -2.36 0.28 -26.94
N GLN A 210 -3.65 0.40 -27.26
CA GLN A 210 -4.25 1.69 -27.53
C GLN A 210 -4.33 2.58 -26.29
N GLN A 211 -4.67 2.03 -25.12
CA GLN A 211 -4.83 2.80 -23.88
C GLN A 211 -3.50 3.21 -23.23
N ILE A 212 -2.51 2.32 -23.22
CA ILE A 212 -1.27 2.54 -22.46
C ILE A 212 -0.19 3.16 -23.35
N TRP A 213 -0.10 2.74 -24.62
CA TRP A 213 0.96 3.14 -25.56
C TRP A 213 0.46 4.04 -26.71
N GLU A 214 -0.85 4.20 -26.89
CA GLU A 214 -1.46 5.05 -27.93
C GLU A 214 -1.03 4.67 -29.36
N TYR A 215 -0.84 3.37 -29.61
CA TYR A 215 -0.53 2.82 -30.93
C TYR A 215 -1.69 2.01 -31.50
N GLU A 216 -1.68 1.84 -32.82
CA GLU A 216 -2.50 0.83 -33.49
C GLU A 216 -1.89 -0.55 -33.26
N TYR A 217 -2.72 -1.54 -32.97
CA TYR A 217 -2.27 -2.87 -32.57
C TYR A 217 -1.81 -3.73 -33.76
N ASP A 218 -0.51 -4.07 -33.78
CA ASP A 218 0.08 -5.12 -34.60
C ASP A 218 0.53 -6.31 -33.72
N PRO A 219 -0.09 -7.51 -33.85
CA PRO A 219 0.25 -8.70 -33.05
C PRO A 219 1.73 -9.09 -33.10
N LEU A 220 2.39 -8.98 -34.26
CA LEU A 220 3.79 -9.43 -34.42
C LEU A 220 4.77 -8.54 -33.66
N ARG A 221 4.39 -7.28 -33.42
CA ARG A 221 5.22 -6.29 -32.74
C ARG A 221 4.87 -6.15 -31.27
N HIS A 222 3.59 -6.15 -30.96
CA HIS A 222 3.11 -5.70 -29.66
C HIS A 222 2.92 -6.80 -28.63
N ASP A 223 2.72 -8.05 -29.03
CA ASP A 223 2.55 -9.16 -28.07
C ASP A 223 3.76 -9.30 -27.14
N ASN A 224 4.97 -9.20 -27.70
CA ASN A 224 6.21 -9.26 -26.92
C ASN A 224 6.34 -8.05 -25.97
N VAL A 225 5.83 -6.89 -26.35
CA VAL A 225 5.85 -5.67 -25.52
C VAL A 225 4.91 -5.84 -24.34
N ILE A 226 3.67 -6.26 -24.59
CA ILE A 226 2.67 -6.52 -23.54
C ILE A 226 3.19 -7.60 -22.59
N TYR A 227 3.67 -8.72 -23.12
CA TYR A 227 4.21 -9.81 -22.32
C TYR A 227 5.36 -9.35 -21.42
N SER A 228 6.30 -8.57 -21.98
CA SER A 228 7.44 -8.05 -21.22
C SER A 228 7.00 -7.06 -20.13
N ALA A 229 6.03 -6.19 -20.42
CA ALA A 229 5.49 -5.22 -19.48
C ALA A 229 4.73 -5.93 -18.34
N VAL A 230 3.86 -6.88 -18.65
CA VAL A 230 3.14 -7.69 -17.65
C VAL A 230 4.13 -8.50 -16.81
N ARG A 231 5.15 -9.10 -17.42
CA ARG A 231 6.19 -9.84 -16.69
C ARG A 231 6.98 -8.93 -15.74
N SER A 232 7.31 -7.71 -16.19
CA SER A 232 7.95 -6.70 -15.35
C SER A 232 7.07 -6.32 -14.17
N LEU A 233 5.81 -5.98 -14.42
CA LEU A 233 4.85 -5.62 -13.39
C LEU A 233 4.63 -6.76 -12.38
N ARG A 234 4.44 -8.00 -12.85
CA ARG A 234 4.33 -9.18 -11.96
C ARG A 234 5.56 -9.33 -11.07
N ARG A 235 6.76 -9.12 -11.61
CA ARG A 235 8.00 -9.15 -10.81
C ARG A 235 8.04 -8.02 -9.79
N ALA A 236 7.62 -6.80 -10.15
CA ALA A 236 7.58 -5.65 -9.25
C ALA A 236 6.61 -5.87 -8.08
N LEU A 237 5.49 -6.55 -8.33
CA LEU A 237 4.48 -6.92 -7.32
C LEU A 237 4.88 -8.12 -6.45
N GLY A 238 5.96 -8.85 -6.78
CA GLY A 238 6.44 -9.98 -5.98
C GLY A 238 5.41 -11.10 -5.88
N GLU A 239 5.04 -11.46 -4.64
CA GLU A 239 4.04 -12.51 -4.35
C GLU A 239 2.64 -12.15 -4.91
N ALA A 240 2.32 -10.86 -4.98
CA ALA A 240 1.09 -10.37 -5.60
C ALA A 240 1.13 -10.40 -7.15
N GLY A 241 2.24 -10.78 -7.77
CA GLY A 241 2.33 -10.92 -9.23
C GLY A 241 1.34 -11.94 -9.78
N GLY A 242 0.95 -12.95 -8.99
CA GLY A 242 -0.09 -13.90 -9.34
C GLY A 242 -1.50 -13.30 -9.42
N TRP A 243 -1.73 -12.09 -8.91
CA TRP A 243 -3.02 -11.40 -9.00
C TRP A 243 -3.29 -10.82 -10.38
N ILE A 244 -2.30 -10.82 -11.27
CA ILE A 244 -2.51 -10.50 -12.69
C ILE A 244 -2.73 -11.83 -13.40
N GLU A 245 -3.95 -12.06 -13.84
CA GLU A 245 -4.36 -13.29 -14.52
C GLU A 245 -4.13 -13.15 -16.03
N THR A 246 -3.75 -14.27 -16.65
CA THR A 246 -3.75 -14.39 -18.12
C THR A 246 -5.04 -15.04 -18.54
N ILE A 247 -5.73 -14.42 -19.49
CA ILE A 247 -6.97 -14.91 -20.11
C ILE A 247 -6.70 -15.14 -21.59
N GLU A 248 -7.67 -15.72 -22.31
CA GLU A 248 -7.50 -16.12 -23.71
C GLU A 248 -6.99 -14.99 -24.62
N ASN A 249 -7.56 -13.79 -24.49
CA ASN A 249 -7.25 -12.65 -25.37
C ASN A 249 -6.46 -11.51 -24.71
N GLY A 250 -5.99 -11.69 -23.47
CA GLY A 250 -5.33 -10.60 -22.75
C GLY A 250 -5.05 -10.87 -21.28
N TYR A 251 -5.25 -9.85 -20.46
CA TYR A 251 -4.89 -9.86 -19.05
C TYR A 251 -5.94 -9.12 -18.22
N ARG A 252 -6.06 -9.49 -16.95
CA ARG A 252 -6.90 -8.78 -15.98
C ARG A 252 -6.30 -8.83 -14.58
N TYR A 253 -6.71 -7.90 -13.72
CA TYR A 253 -6.51 -8.04 -12.29
C TYR A 253 -7.53 -9.03 -11.70
N SER A 254 -7.10 -9.83 -10.73
CA SER A 254 -7.91 -10.90 -10.14
C SER A 254 -9.17 -10.35 -9.48
N LEU A 255 -10.31 -10.96 -9.79
CA LEU A 255 -11.63 -10.53 -9.30
C LEU A 255 -11.84 -10.80 -7.81
N ASP A 256 -11.08 -11.74 -7.23
CA ASP A 256 -11.14 -12.08 -5.81
C ASP A 256 -10.31 -11.14 -4.92
N ARG A 257 -9.56 -10.21 -5.53
CA ARG A 257 -8.73 -9.23 -4.82
C ARG A 257 -9.37 -7.86 -4.87
N LYS A 258 -9.33 -7.15 -3.74
CA LYS A 258 -9.77 -5.76 -3.70
C LYS A 258 -8.71 -4.87 -4.36
N PHE A 259 -9.16 -3.80 -5.00
CA PHE A 259 -8.31 -2.73 -5.51
C PHE A 259 -8.88 -1.40 -5.05
N LYS A 260 -8.02 -0.52 -4.54
CA LYS A 260 -8.36 0.84 -4.17
C LYS A 260 -7.30 1.80 -4.67
N ILE A 261 -7.72 3.02 -5.00
CA ILE A 261 -6.85 4.08 -5.51
C ILE A 261 -7.06 5.34 -4.67
N SER A 262 -5.96 6.00 -4.31
CA SER A 262 -6.00 7.37 -3.77
C SER A 262 -6.21 8.35 -4.92
N LYS A 263 -7.19 9.25 -4.81
CA LYS A 263 -7.35 10.37 -5.76
C LYS A 263 -6.99 11.69 -5.06
N LYS A 264 -6.34 12.58 -5.79
CA LYS A 264 -6.11 13.97 -5.37
C LYS A 264 -7.45 14.71 -5.28
N GLY A 265 -7.82 15.17 -4.09
CA GLY A 265 -8.90 16.15 -3.90
C GLY A 265 -10.34 15.63 -3.93
N SER A 266 -10.60 14.32 -3.94
CA SER A 266 -11.97 13.84 -3.75
C SER A 266 -12.28 13.79 -2.25
N ASN A 267 -12.99 14.81 -1.77
CA ASN A 267 -13.76 14.71 -0.52
C ASN A 267 -14.58 13.40 -0.55
N LYS A 268 -14.64 12.73 0.60
CA LYS A 268 -15.29 11.43 0.82
C LYS A 268 -16.76 11.47 0.38
N GLU A 269 -17.07 11.15 -0.87
CA GLU A 269 -18.41 10.76 -1.30
C GLU A 269 -18.35 9.49 -2.14
N ASN A 270 -19.21 8.54 -1.75
CA ASN A 270 -19.38 7.23 -2.35
C ASN A 270 -19.80 7.36 -3.82
N LEU A 271 -18.90 7.03 -4.76
CA LEU A 271 -19.21 7.02 -6.18
C LEU A 271 -18.79 5.71 -6.85
N ASN A 272 -19.63 5.31 -7.79
CA ASN A 272 -19.66 4.01 -8.47
C ASN A 272 -18.40 3.80 -9.32
N PRO A 273 -17.60 2.72 -9.12
CA PRO A 273 -16.23 2.63 -9.61
C PRO A 273 -16.05 2.50 -11.13
N ASN A 274 -17.02 1.96 -11.87
CA ASN A 274 -16.69 1.39 -13.20
C ASN A 274 -16.61 2.39 -14.37
N HIS A 275 -17.18 3.60 -14.27
CA HIS A 275 -17.20 4.56 -15.40
C HIS A 275 -16.30 5.79 -15.22
N GLU A 276 -15.92 6.15 -13.99
CA GLU A 276 -15.02 7.28 -13.73
C GLU A 276 -13.53 6.91 -13.70
N LEU A 277 -13.19 5.63 -13.53
CA LEU A 277 -11.80 5.16 -13.45
C LEU A 277 -11.03 5.56 -14.73
N LEU A 278 -11.58 5.36 -15.93
CA LEU A 278 -10.91 5.71 -17.19
C LEU A 278 -10.69 7.23 -17.40
N ASN A 279 -11.66 8.07 -17.03
CA ASN A 279 -11.53 9.53 -17.16
C ASN A 279 -10.67 10.15 -16.05
N SER A 280 -10.71 9.61 -14.83
CA SER A 280 -9.86 10.04 -13.72
C SER A 280 -8.42 9.54 -13.85
N VAL A 281 -8.20 8.39 -14.51
CA VAL A 281 -6.87 7.94 -14.93
C VAL A 281 -6.26 8.91 -15.92
N LYS A 282 -7.00 9.46 -16.91
CA LYS A 282 -6.45 10.49 -17.81
C LYS A 282 -5.94 11.72 -17.04
N LEU A 283 -6.75 12.28 -16.14
CA LEU A 283 -6.40 13.49 -15.38
C LEU A 283 -5.25 13.29 -14.37
N GLY A 284 -5.22 12.14 -13.68
CA GLY A 284 -4.17 11.82 -12.70
C GLY A 284 -2.86 11.36 -13.35
N VAL A 285 -2.95 10.68 -14.50
CA VAL A 285 -1.77 10.26 -15.26
C VAL A 285 -1.11 11.46 -15.93
N GLU A 286 -1.85 12.44 -16.45
CA GLU A 286 -1.29 13.65 -17.06
C GLU A 286 -0.30 14.40 -16.17
N THR A 287 -0.45 14.36 -14.84
CA THR A 287 0.49 14.97 -13.89
C THR A 287 1.71 14.10 -13.54
N LEU A 288 1.68 12.80 -13.85
CA LEU A 288 2.80 11.85 -13.73
C LEU A 288 3.59 11.70 -15.05
N ILE A 289 3.11 12.27 -16.15
CA ILE A 289 3.79 12.24 -17.45
C ILE A 289 4.91 13.27 -17.43
N ASN A 290 6.04 12.91 -16.85
CA ASN A 290 7.26 13.22 -17.57
C ASN A 290 7.42 12.08 -18.59
N PRO A 291 7.13 12.30 -19.89
CA PRO A 291 7.15 11.24 -20.90
C PRO A 291 8.57 10.71 -21.17
N LEU A 292 9.54 11.25 -20.43
CA LEU A 292 10.96 11.05 -20.63
C LEU A 292 11.48 9.97 -19.68
N ASN A 293 12.19 9.01 -20.25
CA ASN A 293 12.93 8.03 -19.47
C ASN A 293 14.11 8.70 -18.72
N TYR A 294 14.68 8.02 -17.72
CA TYR A 294 15.78 8.56 -16.91
C TYR A 294 16.97 9.08 -17.73
N ARG A 295 17.36 8.38 -18.81
CA ARG A 295 18.47 8.82 -19.67
C ARG A 295 18.12 10.11 -20.42
N GLN A 296 16.89 10.22 -20.90
CA GLN A 296 16.38 11.42 -21.57
C GLN A 296 16.34 12.61 -20.60
N LEU A 297 15.93 12.40 -19.35
CA LEU A 297 15.99 13.45 -18.31
C LEU A 297 17.43 13.90 -18.04
N LYS A 298 18.35 12.94 -17.85
CA LYS A 298 19.78 13.25 -17.67
C LYS A 298 20.43 13.89 -18.90
N ALA A 299 19.93 13.58 -20.09
CA ALA A 299 20.38 14.23 -21.32
C ALA A 299 19.95 15.69 -21.36
N LEU A 300 18.72 16.01 -20.93
CA LEU A 300 18.27 17.41 -20.81
C LEU A 300 19.07 18.19 -19.77
N ASP A 301 19.34 17.60 -18.60
CA ASP A 301 20.21 18.21 -17.59
C ASP A 301 21.61 18.46 -18.14
N TYR A 302 22.14 17.52 -18.91
CA TYR A 302 23.45 17.69 -19.54
C TYR A 302 23.46 18.82 -20.57
N ILE A 303 22.46 18.91 -21.44
CA ILE A 303 22.37 19.97 -22.46
C ILE A 303 22.31 21.36 -21.81
N LYS A 304 21.66 21.50 -20.64
CA LYS A 304 21.66 22.76 -19.86
C LYS A 304 23.07 23.25 -19.50
N THR A 305 24.02 22.32 -19.34
CA THR A 305 25.40 22.64 -18.91
C THR A 305 26.42 22.65 -20.05
N ALA A 306 26.21 21.84 -21.09
CA ALA A 306 27.19 21.59 -22.16
C ALA A 306 26.87 22.31 -23.49
N GLU A 307 25.87 23.20 -23.50
CA GLU A 307 25.28 23.91 -24.65
C GLU A 307 24.60 23.03 -25.70
N TYR A 308 25.19 21.88 -26.06
CA TYR A 308 24.61 20.92 -27.00
C TYR A 308 24.94 19.47 -26.65
N LEU A 309 24.23 18.54 -27.30
CA LEU A 309 24.49 17.11 -27.23
C LEU A 309 24.39 16.50 -28.63
N ASP A 310 25.39 15.73 -29.05
CA ASP A 310 25.35 14.94 -30.28
C ASP A 310 25.18 13.44 -29.98
N VAL A 311 24.90 12.65 -31.03
CA VAL A 311 24.63 11.21 -30.89
C VAL A 311 25.83 10.46 -30.30
N LEU A 312 27.06 10.80 -30.70
CA LEU A 312 28.27 10.13 -30.23
C LEU A 312 28.53 10.41 -28.75
N THR A 313 28.34 11.65 -28.32
CA THR A 313 28.45 12.08 -26.93
C THR A 313 27.39 11.41 -26.08
N TYR A 314 26.16 11.29 -26.58
CA TYR A 314 25.08 10.55 -25.92
C TYR A 314 25.44 9.08 -25.71
N GLN A 315 25.91 8.39 -26.77
CA GLN A 315 26.34 6.99 -26.69
C GLN A 315 27.40 6.79 -25.61
N LYS A 316 28.46 7.60 -25.63
CA LYS A 316 29.57 7.51 -24.67
C LYS A 316 29.09 7.77 -23.24
N LYS A 317 28.24 8.78 -23.05
CA LYS A 317 27.77 9.18 -21.71
C LYS A 317 26.85 8.14 -21.08
N PHE A 318 25.98 7.52 -21.87
CA PHE A 318 24.96 6.59 -21.36
C PHE A 318 25.28 5.12 -21.65
N SER A 319 26.41 4.82 -22.28
CA SER A 319 26.83 3.46 -22.67
C SER A 319 25.75 2.72 -23.47
N VAL A 320 25.15 3.38 -24.46
CA VAL A 320 24.08 2.83 -25.32
C VAL A 320 24.52 2.76 -26.77
N SER A 321 23.87 1.89 -27.55
CA SER A 321 24.09 1.79 -29.00
C SER A 321 23.64 3.05 -29.75
N GLU A 322 24.19 3.26 -30.94
CA GLU A 322 23.82 4.38 -31.83
C GLU A 322 22.34 4.45 -32.14
N ALA A 323 21.71 3.30 -32.37
CA ALA A 323 20.28 3.20 -32.62
C ALA A 323 19.45 3.71 -31.44
N THR A 324 19.84 3.37 -30.21
CA THR A 324 19.15 3.82 -28.99
C THR A 324 19.37 5.31 -28.75
N ALA A 325 20.61 5.80 -28.88
CA ALA A 325 20.90 7.23 -28.75
C ALA A 325 20.11 8.07 -29.76
N SER A 326 20.08 7.63 -31.01
CA SER A 326 19.32 8.30 -32.08
C SER A 326 17.82 8.29 -31.82
N ARG A 327 17.29 7.17 -31.29
CA ARG A 327 15.87 7.05 -30.93
C ARG A 327 15.51 8.00 -29.79
N ASP A 328 16.32 8.02 -28.72
CA ASP A 328 16.10 8.85 -27.55
C ASP A 328 16.15 10.35 -27.91
N LEU A 329 17.15 10.78 -28.69
CA LEU A 329 17.29 12.18 -29.14
C LEU A 329 16.19 12.60 -30.13
N ARG A 330 15.76 11.69 -31.03
CA ARG A 330 14.67 11.97 -31.96
C ARG A 330 13.33 12.10 -31.22
N TYR A 331 13.12 11.31 -30.17
CA TYR A 331 11.95 11.42 -29.31
C TYR A 331 11.95 12.77 -28.57
N LEU A 332 13.06 13.15 -27.94
CA LEU A 332 13.21 14.47 -27.29
C LEU A 332 12.89 15.62 -28.25
N LYS A 333 13.36 15.55 -29.50
CA LYS A 333 13.03 16.53 -30.54
C LYS A 333 11.55 16.53 -30.89
N LYS A 334 10.95 15.35 -31.08
CA LYS A 334 9.52 15.20 -31.41
C LYS A 334 8.64 15.82 -30.32
N CYS A 335 9.03 15.70 -29.06
CA CYS A 335 8.33 16.27 -27.92
C CYS A 335 8.64 17.77 -27.67
N GLY A 336 9.47 18.41 -28.51
CA GLY A 336 9.77 19.83 -28.39
C GLY A 336 10.81 20.21 -27.32
N PHE A 337 11.37 19.25 -26.58
CA PHE A 337 12.36 19.53 -25.54
C PHE A 337 13.72 19.96 -26.10
N VAL A 338 14.04 19.55 -27.33
CA VAL A 338 15.28 19.91 -28.00
C VAL A 338 15.04 20.29 -29.45
N ILE A 339 15.85 21.21 -29.97
CA ILE A 339 15.96 21.51 -31.40
C ILE A 339 17.21 20.87 -31.96
N SER A 340 17.21 20.52 -33.25
CA SER A 340 18.38 19.97 -33.93
C SER A 340 18.98 20.99 -34.89
N ILE A 341 20.28 21.22 -34.82
CA ILE A 341 21.04 22.08 -35.74
C ILE A 341 22.07 21.22 -36.48
N GLY A 342 22.25 21.46 -37.78
CA GLY A 342 23.18 20.71 -38.63
C GLY A 342 22.52 19.61 -39.46
N LYS A 343 23.33 18.82 -40.17
CA LYS A 343 22.88 17.72 -41.03
C LYS A 343 23.70 16.46 -40.80
N ALA A 344 23.04 15.31 -40.91
CA ALA A 344 23.64 13.97 -40.82
C ALA A 344 24.50 13.81 -39.55
N ARG A 345 25.77 13.39 -39.69
CA ARG A 345 26.70 13.15 -38.57
C ARG A 345 27.06 14.42 -37.78
N ALA A 346 26.84 15.59 -38.35
CA ALA A 346 27.08 16.88 -37.70
C ALA A 346 25.83 17.44 -36.97
N THR A 347 24.79 16.61 -36.77
CA THR A 347 23.58 17.04 -36.07
C THR A 347 23.85 17.21 -34.56
N LYS A 348 23.64 18.42 -34.05
CA LYS A 348 23.70 18.77 -32.64
C LYS A 348 22.30 19.05 -32.11
N TYR A 349 22.01 18.62 -30.89
CA TYR A 349 20.74 18.87 -30.21
C TYR A 349 20.96 19.91 -29.10
N LEU A 350 20.17 20.98 -29.12
CA LEU A 350 20.18 22.03 -28.09
C LEU A 350 18.81 22.08 -27.43
N LEU A 351 18.71 22.69 -26.23
CA LEU A 351 17.41 22.91 -25.59
C LEU A 351 16.51 23.73 -26.51
N GLY A 352 15.27 23.28 -26.67
CA GLY A 352 14.24 24.11 -27.27
C GLY A 352 13.90 25.25 -26.32
N ASN A 353 13.62 26.43 -26.85
CA ASN A 353 12.99 27.48 -26.06
C ASN A 353 11.57 27.01 -25.72
N THR A 354 11.39 26.46 -24.53
CA THR A 354 10.07 26.26 -23.91
C THR A 354 9.57 27.55 -23.32
#